data_AF-A0A7W1AHV8-F1
#
_entry.id   AF-A0A7W1AHV8-F1
#
_cell.length_a   1.000
_cell.length_b   1.000
_cell.length_c   1.000
_cell.angle_alpha   90.00
_cell.angle_beta   90.00
_cell.angle_gamma   90.00
#
_symmetry.space_group_name_H-M   'P 1'
#
loop_
_entity.id
_entity.type
_entity.pdbx_description
1 polymer ?
#
loop_
_entity_poly.entity_id
_entity_poly.type
_entity_poly.pdbx_seq_one_letter_code
_entity_poly.pdbx_strand_id
1 'polypeptide(L)'
;MQLAIASGAVIVFGMLAFDVHPLIPAFGLVLSTVLCSAAARAMGETDNTPAGPLGGVAQVVIGAAAPGGIDAPLAGGGVVNGTLMHSAMMLQNWKTGALVKTPPAPQLVAQLVGVVVGAVVCAAASVLIATAYGLGTEAMPAPAATSWKAMADVVKHGISAMPTYAPLGAAIALVIGIVLSLKPIAKFTPSPAAMGMAFILPPYVSFTMAIGGFAYWLLARRSKATADESGIALASGVIAGEAIAGLIIAILIILGVHA
;
A
#
# COMPACT_ATOMS: atom_id res chain seq x y z
N MET A 1 26.35 2.70 10.09
CA MET A 1 26.42 1.34 10.68
C MET A 1 25.07 0.65 10.72
N GLN A 2 24.04 1.21 11.37
CA GLN A 2 22.71 0.56 11.47
C GLN A 2 22.03 0.30 10.12
N LEU A 3 22.07 1.25 9.18
CA LEU A 3 21.51 1.08 7.83
C LEU A 3 22.16 -0.10 7.09
N ALA A 4 23.50 -0.20 7.14
CA ALA A 4 24.22 -1.28 6.48
C ALA A 4 23.88 -2.66 7.07
N ILE A 5 23.69 -2.74 8.39
CA ILE A 5 23.25 -3.97 9.06
C ILE A 5 21.83 -4.35 8.62
N ALA A 6 20.90 -3.39 8.61
CA ALA A 6 19.52 -3.61 8.19
C ALA A 6 19.44 -4.02 6.71
N SER A 7 20.15 -3.33 5.82
CA SER A 7 20.23 -3.67 4.40
C SER A 7 20.86 -5.05 4.19
N GLY A 8 21.92 -5.38 4.92
CA GLY A 8 22.53 -6.71 4.91
C GLY A 8 21.55 -7.79 5.35
N ALA A 9 20.79 -7.55 6.42
CA ALA A 9 19.77 -8.48 6.91
C ALA A 9 18.66 -8.72 5.87
N VAL A 10 18.19 -7.67 5.19
CA VAL A 10 17.19 -7.81 4.11
C VAL A 10 17.75 -8.60 2.93
N ILE A 11 19.01 -8.38 2.54
CA ILE A 11 19.66 -9.13 1.46
C ILE A 11 19.79 -10.60 1.83
N VAL A 12 20.32 -10.91 3.02
CA VAL A 12 20.50 -12.28 3.52
C VAL A 12 19.15 -12.98 3.64
N PHE A 13 18.14 -12.31 4.21
CA PHE A 13 16.80 -12.87 4.30
C PHE A 13 16.22 -13.11 2.90
N GLY A 14 16.38 -12.18 1.97
CA GLY A 14 15.93 -12.33 0.59
C GLY A 14 16.56 -13.54 -0.10
N MET A 15 17.85 -13.76 0.09
CA MET A 15 18.56 -14.94 -0.42
C MET A 15 18.03 -16.23 0.18
N LEU A 16 17.93 -16.30 1.52
CA LEU A 16 17.58 -17.54 2.22
C LEU A 16 16.09 -17.90 2.06
N ALA A 17 15.21 -16.90 2.03
CA ALA A 17 13.77 -17.11 1.99
C ALA A 17 13.24 -17.33 0.56
N PHE A 18 13.86 -16.70 -0.45
CA PHE A 18 13.35 -16.74 -1.82
C PHE A 18 14.29 -17.45 -2.82
N ASP A 19 15.45 -17.96 -2.36
CA ASP A 19 16.47 -18.61 -3.21
C ASP A 19 16.91 -17.74 -4.41
N VAL A 20 17.10 -16.44 -4.16
CA VAL A 20 17.46 -15.47 -5.20
C VAL A 20 18.87 -14.91 -5.01
N HIS A 21 19.51 -14.55 -6.13
CA HIS A 21 20.84 -13.93 -6.12
C HIS A 21 20.84 -12.64 -5.28
N PRO A 22 21.86 -12.37 -4.43
CA PRO A 22 21.92 -11.22 -3.51
C PRO A 22 21.72 -9.85 -4.19
N LEU A 23 22.10 -9.76 -5.47
CA LEU A 23 21.93 -8.52 -6.24
C LEU A 23 20.46 -8.14 -6.44
N ILE A 24 19.52 -9.10 -6.38
CA ILE A 24 18.09 -8.84 -6.55
C ILE A 24 17.50 -8.04 -5.39
N PRO A 25 17.57 -8.50 -4.12
CA PRO A 25 17.10 -7.70 -2.99
C PRO A 25 17.94 -6.43 -2.81
N ALA A 26 19.24 -6.44 -3.15
CA ALA A 26 20.06 -5.23 -3.13
C ALA A 26 19.56 -4.17 -4.14
N PHE A 27 19.25 -4.59 -5.36
CA PHE A 27 18.67 -3.72 -6.37
C PHE A 27 17.27 -3.23 -5.98
N GLY A 28 16.45 -4.11 -5.38
CA GLY A 28 15.16 -3.74 -4.80
C GLY A 28 15.28 -2.67 -3.70
N LEU A 29 16.28 -2.76 -2.81
CA LEU A 29 16.54 -1.73 -1.80
C LEU A 29 16.90 -0.39 -2.44
N VAL A 30 17.74 -0.38 -3.47
CA VAL A 30 18.08 0.84 -4.22
C VAL A 30 16.83 1.43 -4.87
N LEU A 31 16.03 0.62 -5.56
CA LEU A 31 14.79 1.07 -6.18
C LEU A 31 13.79 1.62 -5.15
N SER A 32 13.74 1.02 -3.96
CA SER A 32 12.88 1.48 -2.85
C SER A 32 13.22 2.89 -2.40
N THR A 33 14.48 3.35 -2.48
CA THR A 33 14.85 4.70 -2.04
C THR A 33 14.05 5.81 -2.74
N VAL A 34 13.77 5.62 -4.04
CA VAL A 34 12.96 6.55 -4.84
C VAL A 34 11.48 6.28 -4.61
N LEU A 35 11.06 5.02 -4.69
CA LEU A 35 9.64 4.67 -4.61
C LEU A 35 9.01 4.97 -3.24
N CYS A 36 9.80 4.92 -2.15
CA CYS A 36 9.35 5.30 -0.81
C CYS A 36 8.88 6.76 -0.76
N SER A 37 9.48 7.66 -1.54
CA SER A 37 9.03 9.06 -1.60
C SER A 37 7.63 9.18 -2.22
N ALA A 38 7.34 8.40 -3.27
CA ALA A 38 6.04 8.35 -3.91
C ALA A 38 4.99 7.72 -2.98
N ALA A 39 5.35 6.62 -2.31
CA ALA A 39 4.49 5.96 -1.32
C ALA A 39 4.17 6.89 -0.13
N ALA A 40 5.18 7.56 0.42
CA ALA A 40 5.03 8.52 1.50
C ALA A 40 4.13 9.70 1.11
N ARG A 41 4.29 10.22 -0.11
CA ARG A 41 3.45 11.32 -0.62
C ARG A 41 2.01 10.88 -0.82
N ALA A 42 1.78 9.73 -1.45
CA ALA A 42 0.44 9.19 -1.64
C ALA A 42 -0.24 8.96 -0.28
N MET A 43 0.48 8.37 0.68
CA MET A 43 -0.04 8.22 2.03
C MET A 43 -0.36 9.56 2.69
N GLY A 44 0.53 10.56 2.59
CA GLY A 44 0.28 11.87 3.17
C GLY A 44 -0.92 12.61 2.57
N GLU A 45 -1.19 12.40 1.27
CA GLU A 45 -2.29 13.06 0.56
C GLU A 45 -3.62 12.30 0.63
N THR A 46 -3.59 10.97 0.68
CA THR A 46 -4.79 10.13 0.56
C THR A 46 -4.99 9.19 1.73
N ASP A 47 -4.14 9.22 2.75
CA ASP A 47 -4.15 8.27 3.88
C ASP A 47 -4.08 6.79 3.49
N ASN A 48 -3.64 6.50 2.26
CA ASN A 48 -3.47 5.13 1.78
C ASN A 48 -2.22 5.02 0.91
N THR A 49 -1.59 3.84 0.93
CA THR A 49 -0.32 3.61 0.24
C THR A 49 -0.52 2.67 -0.93
N PRO A 50 -0.13 3.05 -2.17
CA PRO A 50 -0.18 2.16 -3.33
C PRO A 50 0.99 1.17 -3.34
N ALA A 51 1.28 0.52 -2.20
CA ALA A 51 2.43 -0.38 -2.06
C ALA A 51 2.37 -1.55 -3.05
N GLY A 52 1.20 -2.15 -3.22
CA GLY A 52 0.98 -3.25 -4.17
C GLY A 52 1.29 -2.85 -5.62
N PRO A 53 0.63 -1.83 -6.19
CA PRO A 53 0.93 -1.34 -7.54
C PRO A 53 2.40 -0.92 -7.75
N LEU A 54 2.99 -0.20 -6.79
CA LEU A 54 4.41 0.19 -6.86
C LEU A 54 5.35 -1.02 -6.76
N GLY A 55 4.99 -2.03 -5.96
CA GLY A 55 5.66 -3.32 -5.92
C GLY A 55 5.59 -4.03 -7.28
N GLY A 56 4.43 -4.00 -7.94
CA GLY A 56 4.24 -4.51 -9.30
C GLY A 56 5.13 -3.83 -10.33
N VAL A 57 5.25 -2.50 -10.27
CA VAL A 57 6.21 -1.75 -11.11
C VAL A 57 7.64 -2.22 -10.84
N ALA A 58 8.01 -2.43 -9.57
CA ALA A 58 9.31 -2.96 -9.22
C ALA A 58 9.54 -4.38 -9.76
N GLN A 59 8.52 -5.25 -9.78
CA GLN A 59 8.62 -6.57 -10.42
C GLN A 59 9.05 -6.43 -11.89
N VAL A 60 8.40 -5.54 -12.65
CA VAL A 60 8.72 -5.33 -14.07
C VAL A 60 10.13 -4.78 -14.27
N VAL A 61 10.55 -3.80 -13.47
CA VAL A 61 11.90 -3.22 -13.54
C VAL A 61 12.97 -4.27 -13.21
N ILE A 62 12.75 -5.09 -12.19
CA ILE A 62 13.68 -6.15 -11.78
C ILE A 62 13.70 -7.27 -12.83
N GLY A 63 12.54 -7.65 -13.39
CA GLY A 63 12.46 -8.64 -14.47
C GLY A 63 13.20 -8.24 -15.73
N ALA A 64 13.21 -6.95 -16.07
CA ALA A 64 14.02 -6.43 -17.17
C ALA A 64 15.53 -6.51 -16.89
N ALA A 65 15.95 -6.36 -15.63
CA ALA A 65 17.36 -6.39 -15.23
C ALA A 65 17.91 -7.81 -14.98
N ALA A 66 17.04 -8.76 -14.60
CA ALA A 66 17.39 -10.14 -14.30
C ALA A 66 16.48 -11.12 -15.08
N PRO A 67 16.70 -11.26 -16.40
CA PRO A 67 15.94 -12.19 -17.23
C PRO A 67 16.26 -13.63 -16.83
N GLY A 68 15.24 -14.45 -16.63
CA GLY A 68 15.44 -15.85 -16.21
C GLY A 68 14.22 -16.52 -15.56
N GLY A 69 13.13 -15.80 -15.34
CA GLY A 69 11.91 -16.34 -14.73
C GLY A 69 11.09 -15.26 -14.03
N ILE A 70 10.11 -15.70 -13.25
CA ILE A 70 9.23 -14.80 -12.47
C ILE A 70 9.62 -14.71 -10.99
N ASP A 71 10.46 -15.63 -10.49
CA ASP A 71 10.77 -15.77 -9.07
C ASP A 71 11.59 -14.58 -8.54
N ALA A 72 12.69 -14.23 -9.20
CA ALA A 72 13.50 -13.06 -8.82
C ALA A 72 12.71 -11.74 -8.89
N PRO A 73 11.93 -11.47 -9.95
CA PRO A 73 11.02 -10.33 -10.02
C PRO A 73 9.96 -10.30 -8.91
N LEU A 74 9.33 -11.44 -8.59
CA LEU A 74 8.37 -11.57 -7.49
C LEU A 74 9.02 -11.29 -6.14
N ALA A 75 10.17 -11.91 -5.85
CA ALA A 75 10.90 -11.72 -4.60
C ALA A 75 11.37 -10.26 -4.44
N GLY A 76 12.00 -9.71 -5.48
CA GLY A 76 12.48 -8.34 -5.49
C GLY A 76 11.34 -7.32 -5.37
N GLY A 77 10.25 -7.49 -6.11
CA GLY A 77 9.05 -6.66 -5.99
C GLY A 77 8.41 -6.76 -4.61
N GLY A 78 8.43 -7.95 -4.00
CA GLY A 78 7.98 -8.17 -2.61
C GLY A 78 8.80 -7.39 -1.58
N VAL A 79 10.12 -7.40 -1.70
CA VAL A 79 11.03 -6.60 -0.85
C VAL A 79 10.72 -5.11 -0.98
N VAL A 80 10.53 -4.63 -2.21
CA VAL A 80 10.15 -3.23 -2.46
C VAL A 80 8.80 -2.92 -1.82
N ASN A 81 7.77 -3.70 -2.11
CA ASN A 81 6.43 -3.54 -1.53
C ASN A 81 6.45 -3.47 0.01
N GLY A 82 7.17 -4.39 0.66
CA GLY A 82 7.32 -4.38 2.12
C GLY A 82 7.99 -3.11 2.63
N THR A 83 9.05 -2.66 1.95
CA THR A 83 9.77 -1.43 2.29
C THR A 83 8.89 -0.19 2.13
N LEU A 84 8.12 -0.11 1.05
CA LEU A 84 7.17 0.97 0.78
C LEU A 84 6.10 1.05 1.86
N MET A 85 5.41 -0.07 2.11
CA MET A 85 4.36 -0.15 3.14
C MET A 85 4.90 0.28 4.50
N HIS A 86 6.07 -0.23 4.89
CA HIS A 86 6.64 0.07 6.20
C HIS A 86 7.10 1.53 6.32
N SER A 87 7.73 2.07 5.28
CA SER A 87 8.14 3.48 5.26
C SER A 87 6.96 4.43 5.43
N ALA A 88 5.85 4.13 4.76
CA ALA A 88 4.64 4.90 4.82
C ALA A 88 4.00 4.75 6.22
N MET A 89 3.73 3.53 6.68
CA MET A 89 3.16 3.28 8.01
C MET A 89 3.99 3.89 9.16
N MET A 90 5.32 3.94 9.02
CA MET A 90 6.17 4.64 9.99
C MET A 90 5.81 6.12 10.09
N LEU A 91 5.56 6.82 8.97
CA LEU A 91 5.18 8.25 8.99
C LEU A 91 3.87 8.48 9.75
N GLN A 92 2.85 7.66 9.49
CA GLN A 92 1.57 7.73 10.22
C GLN A 92 1.77 7.48 11.71
N ASN A 93 2.49 6.42 12.07
CA ASN A 93 2.75 6.09 13.47
C ASN A 93 3.51 7.21 14.18
N TRP A 94 4.57 7.75 13.58
CA TRP A 94 5.36 8.82 14.18
C TRP A 94 4.55 10.11 14.33
N LYS A 95 3.68 10.42 13.35
CA LYS A 95 2.74 11.53 13.46
C LYS A 95 1.79 11.33 14.64
N THR A 96 1.19 10.16 14.77
CA THR A 96 0.30 9.82 15.90
C THR A 96 1.04 9.89 17.23
N GLY A 97 2.24 9.31 17.30
CA GLY A 97 3.11 9.34 18.48
C GLY A 97 3.44 10.76 18.92
N ALA A 98 3.76 11.65 17.97
CA ALA A 98 3.97 13.07 18.25
C ALA A 98 2.71 13.77 18.78
N LEU A 99 1.53 13.45 18.24
CA LEU A 99 0.24 14.02 18.70
C LEU A 99 -0.10 13.61 20.13
N VAL A 100 0.13 12.34 20.49
CA VAL A 100 -0.13 11.82 21.84
C VAL A 100 1.09 11.92 22.78
N LYS A 101 2.16 12.58 22.35
CA LYS A 101 3.40 12.85 23.10
C LYS A 101 4.13 11.57 23.56
N THR A 102 4.09 10.50 22.77
CA THR A 102 4.85 9.28 23.03
C THR A 102 6.34 9.48 22.72
N PRO A 103 7.26 9.02 23.60
CA PRO A 103 8.68 9.04 23.29
C PRO A 103 9.03 8.12 22.09
N PRO A 104 9.96 8.53 21.20
CA PRO A 104 10.22 7.83 19.94
C PRO A 104 10.89 6.45 20.11
N ALA A 105 11.75 6.28 21.12
CA ALA A 105 12.48 5.02 21.30
C ALA A 105 11.58 3.84 21.72
N PRO A 106 10.71 3.95 22.74
CA PRO A 106 9.71 2.92 23.04
C PRO A 106 8.77 2.63 21.88
N GLN A 107 8.40 3.66 21.11
CA GLN A 107 7.53 3.51 19.95
C GLN A 107 8.20 2.64 18.87
N LEU A 108 9.47 2.88 18.55
CA LEU A 108 10.23 2.05 17.62
C LEU A 108 10.33 0.60 18.10
N VAL A 109 10.62 0.38 19.38
CA VAL A 109 10.69 -0.97 19.96
C VAL A 109 9.35 -1.70 19.83
N ALA A 110 8.24 -1.02 20.15
CA ALA A 110 6.91 -1.58 20.01
C ALA A 110 6.58 -1.95 18.56
N GLN A 111 6.99 -1.11 17.60
CA GLN A 111 6.81 -1.39 16.17
C GLN A 111 7.64 -2.61 15.72
N LEU A 112 8.90 -2.72 16.15
CA LEU A 112 9.74 -3.88 15.81
C LEU A 112 9.17 -5.19 16.37
N VAL A 113 8.69 -5.18 17.62
CA VAL A 113 8.00 -6.34 18.21
C VAL A 113 6.72 -6.65 17.43
N GLY A 114 5.94 -5.63 17.09
CA GLY A 114 4.72 -5.75 16.31
C GLY A 114 4.95 -6.35 14.92
N VAL A 115 6.06 -6.01 14.25
CA VAL A 115 6.44 -6.60 12.96
C VAL A 115 6.71 -8.10 13.10
N VAL A 116 7.46 -8.51 14.12
CA VAL A 116 7.79 -9.93 14.33
C VAL A 116 6.53 -10.74 14.65
N VAL A 117 5.73 -10.28 15.61
CA VAL A 117 4.49 -10.95 16.01
C VAL A 117 3.49 -10.96 14.84
N GLY A 118 3.31 -9.82 14.17
CA GLY A 118 2.44 -9.68 13.02
C GLY A 118 2.83 -10.59 11.87
N ALA A 119 4.12 -10.69 11.54
CA ALA A 119 4.61 -11.59 10.49
C ALA A 119 4.25 -13.05 10.77
N VAL A 120 4.45 -13.53 12.01
CA VAL A 120 4.11 -14.91 12.40
C VAL A 120 2.60 -15.16 12.33
N VAL A 121 1.80 -14.25 12.90
CA VAL A 121 0.34 -14.40 12.91
C VAL A 121 -0.23 -14.31 11.50
N CYS A 122 0.21 -13.35 10.68
CA CYS A 122 -0.23 -13.21 9.29
C CYS A 122 0.17 -14.40 8.43
N ALA A 123 1.39 -14.95 8.60
CA ALA A 123 1.80 -16.15 7.88
C ALA A 123 0.93 -17.35 8.23
N ALA A 124 0.68 -17.59 9.53
CA ALA A 124 -0.19 -18.68 9.99
C ALA A 124 -1.64 -18.52 9.48
N ALA A 125 -2.20 -17.31 9.57
CA ALA A 125 -3.53 -17.01 9.07
C ALA A 125 -3.63 -17.18 7.54
N SER A 126 -2.59 -16.77 6.80
CA SER A 126 -2.55 -16.90 5.34
C SER A 126 -2.56 -18.38 4.91
N VAL A 127 -1.79 -19.23 5.58
CA VAL A 127 -1.79 -20.68 5.32
C VAL A 127 -3.14 -21.29 5.66
N LEU A 128 -3.74 -20.92 6.79
CA LEU A 128 -5.05 -21.41 7.21
C LEU A 128 -6.14 -21.05 6.19
N ILE A 129 -6.22 -19.79 5.78
CA ILE A 129 -7.21 -19.30 4.81
C ILE A 129 -6.99 -19.96 3.45
N ALA A 130 -5.75 -20.02 2.97
CA ALA A 130 -5.43 -20.67 1.69
C ALA A 130 -5.80 -22.16 1.69
N THR A 131 -5.60 -22.86 2.81
CA THR A 131 -5.95 -24.28 2.95
C THR A 131 -7.47 -24.47 3.04
N ALA A 132 -8.19 -23.58 3.73
CA ALA A 132 -9.63 -23.72 3.95
C ALA A 132 -10.47 -23.37 2.71
N TYR A 133 -10.13 -22.30 2.01
CA TYR A 133 -10.95 -21.75 0.92
C TYR A 133 -10.32 -21.91 -0.47
N GLY A 134 -9.04 -22.26 -0.55
CA GLY A 134 -8.26 -22.12 -1.77
C GLY A 134 -7.98 -20.64 -2.10
N LEU A 135 -7.01 -20.38 -2.99
CA LEU A 135 -6.73 -19.03 -3.49
C LEU A 135 -7.29 -18.89 -4.91
N GLY A 136 -8.00 -17.79 -5.19
CA GLY A 136 -8.60 -17.53 -6.51
C GLY A 136 -9.91 -18.28 -6.76
N THR A 137 -10.55 -18.79 -5.70
CA THR A 137 -11.89 -19.42 -5.78
C THR A 137 -12.99 -18.35 -5.68
N GLU A 138 -14.25 -18.68 -5.98
CA GLU A 138 -15.36 -17.74 -5.75
C GLU A 138 -15.47 -17.32 -4.27
N ALA A 139 -15.16 -18.24 -3.35
CA ALA A 139 -15.13 -17.97 -1.92
C ALA A 139 -13.94 -17.09 -1.50
N MET A 140 -12.83 -17.14 -2.24
CA MET A 140 -11.62 -16.35 -1.97
C MET A 140 -10.95 -15.88 -3.28
N PRO A 141 -11.49 -14.84 -3.95
CA PRO A 141 -11.08 -14.45 -5.30
C PRO A 141 -9.68 -13.81 -5.36
N ALA A 142 -9.10 -13.43 -4.23
CA ALA A 142 -7.72 -12.92 -4.10
C ALA A 142 -7.31 -11.87 -5.16
N PRO A 143 -8.08 -10.77 -5.35
CA PRO A 143 -7.87 -9.81 -6.45
C PRO A 143 -6.48 -9.17 -6.43
N ALA A 144 -5.93 -8.90 -5.24
CA ALA A 144 -4.57 -8.37 -5.11
C ALA A 144 -3.52 -9.34 -5.67
N ALA A 145 -3.66 -10.65 -5.40
CA ALA A 145 -2.75 -11.67 -5.92
C ALA A 145 -2.87 -11.79 -7.45
N THR A 146 -4.09 -11.65 -8.00
CA THR A 146 -4.32 -11.63 -9.45
C THR A 146 -3.63 -10.45 -10.12
N SER A 147 -3.68 -9.26 -9.52
CA SER A 147 -2.95 -8.08 -10.03
C SER A 147 -1.43 -8.30 -10.02
N TRP A 148 -0.88 -8.92 -8.97
CA TRP A 148 0.55 -9.27 -8.90
C TRP A 148 0.94 -10.34 -9.92
N LYS A 149 0.08 -11.34 -10.14
CA LYS A 149 0.26 -12.35 -11.18
C LYS A 149 0.30 -11.70 -12.57
N ALA A 150 -0.60 -10.76 -12.86
CA ALA A 150 -0.60 -10.06 -14.15
C ALA A 150 0.74 -9.34 -14.42
N MET A 151 1.36 -8.74 -13.40
CA MET A 151 2.70 -8.15 -13.54
C MET A 151 3.79 -9.21 -13.75
N ALA A 152 3.70 -10.37 -13.10
CA ALA A 152 4.60 -11.49 -13.35
C ALA A 152 4.43 -12.05 -14.78
N ASP A 153 3.21 -12.12 -15.30
CA ASP A 153 2.95 -12.53 -16.69
C ASP A 153 3.53 -11.54 -17.70
N VAL A 154 3.51 -10.24 -17.39
CA VAL A 154 4.20 -9.21 -18.18
C VAL A 154 5.71 -9.39 -18.17
N VAL A 155 6.30 -9.75 -17.03
CA VAL A 155 7.73 -10.07 -16.95
C VAL A 155 8.06 -11.28 -17.82
N LYS A 156 7.20 -12.30 -17.82
CA LYS A 156 7.44 -13.56 -18.52
C LYS A 156 7.21 -13.48 -20.03
N HIS A 157 6.12 -12.83 -20.46
CA HIS A 157 5.66 -12.82 -21.85
C HIS A 157 5.74 -11.43 -22.50
N GLY A 158 6.31 -10.45 -21.79
CA GLY A 158 6.40 -9.07 -22.21
C GLY A 158 5.08 -8.32 -22.12
N ILE A 159 5.07 -7.08 -22.62
CA ILE A 159 3.92 -6.17 -22.60
C ILE A 159 2.70 -6.76 -23.32
N SER A 160 2.90 -7.75 -24.22
CA SER A 160 1.82 -8.46 -24.92
C SER A 160 0.89 -9.26 -24.00
N ALA A 161 1.33 -9.59 -22.77
CA ALA A 161 0.45 -10.21 -21.76
C ALA A 161 -0.51 -9.22 -21.09
N MET A 162 -0.32 -7.91 -21.27
CA MET A 162 -1.28 -6.93 -20.77
C MET A 162 -2.55 -6.95 -21.62
N PRO A 163 -3.71 -6.57 -21.04
CA PRO A 163 -4.91 -6.29 -21.82
C PRO A 163 -4.63 -5.27 -22.94
N THR A 164 -5.27 -5.42 -24.09
CA THR A 164 -4.99 -4.66 -25.34
C THR A 164 -4.85 -3.16 -25.13
N TYR A 165 -5.68 -2.55 -24.26
CA TYR A 165 -5.69 -1.11 -24.03
C TYR A 165 -4.89 -0.66 -22.79
N ALA A 166 -4.34 -1.59 -22.00
CA ALA A 166 -3.64 -1.25 -20.76
C ALA A 166 -2.35 -0.44 -21.00
N PRO A 167 -1.50 -0.74 -22.00
CA PRO A 167 -0.32 0.10 -22.28
C PRO A 167 -0.68 1.52 -22.69
N LEU A 168 -1.74 1.69 -23.49
CA LEU A 168 -2.25 3.00 -23.89
C LEU A 168 -2.79 3.77 -22.67
N GLY A 169 -3.58 3.10 -21.83
CA GLY A 169 -4.09 3.68 -20.58
C GLY A 169 -2.96 4.11 -19.65
N ALA A 170 -1.93 3.30 -19.50
CA ALA A 170 -0.74 3.63 -18.71
C ALA A 170 0.02 4.84 -19.27
N ALA A 171 0.18 4.92 -20.60
CA ALA A 171 0.81 6.07 -21.24
C ALA A 171 0.00 7.37 -21.04
N ILE A 172 -1.32 7.33 -21.20
CA ILE A 172 -2.21 8.46 -20.95
C ILE A 172 -2.14 8.88 -19.48
N ALA A 173 -2.23 7.93 -18.55
CA ALA A 173 -2.13 8.20 -17.12
C ALA A 173 -0.79 8.82 -16.72
N LEU A 174 0.32 8.35 -17.31
CA LEU A 174 1.65 8.92 -17.12
C LEU A 174 1.72 10.38 -17.60
N VAL A 175 1.23 10.66 -18.81
CA VAL A 175 1.23 12.02 -19.37
C VAL A 175 0.39 12.95 -18.52
N ILE A 176 -0.84 12.55 -18.17
CA ILE A 176 -1.73 13.34 -17.31
C ILE A 176 -1.07 13.56 -15.94
N GLY A 177 -0.51 12.52 -15.34
CA GLY A 177 0.17 12.59 -14.04
C GLY A 177 1.34 13.58 -14.04
N ILE A 178 2.18 13.56 -15.09
CA ILE A 178 3.29 14.51 -15.26
C ILE A 178 2.77 15.93 -15.43
N VAL A 179 1.81 16.14 -16.34
CA VAL A 179 1.26 17.48 -16.63
C VAL A 179 0.67 18.10 -15.37
N LEU A 180 -0.17 17.35 -14.65
CA LEU A 180 -0.80 17.82 -13.42
C LEU A 180 0.20 18.01 -12.27
N SER A 181 1.28 17.24 -12.23
CA SER A 181 2.35 17.43 -11.24
C SER A 181 3.16 18.70 -11.48
N LEU A 182 3.38 19.06 -12.75
CA LEU A 182 4.18 20.23 -13.12
C LEU A 182 3.37 21.53 -13.17
N LYS A 183 2.12 21.45 -13.64
CA LYS A 183 1.26 22.61 -13.86
C LYS A 183 -0.19 22.30 -13.47
N PRO A 184 -0.60 22.62 -12.22
CA PRO A 184 -2.01 22.55 -11.87
C PRO A 184 -2.82 23.48 -12.78
N ILE A 185 -3.86 22.93 -13.41
CA ILE A 185 -4.59 23.59 -14.50
C ILE A 185 -5.66 24.55 -13.96
N ALA A 186 -6.13 24.31 -12.74
CA ALA A 186 -7.15 25.08 -12.03
C ALA A 186 -6.95 25.05 -10.50
N LYS A 187 -7.62 25.97 -9.79
CA LYS A 187 -7.61 26.05 -8.31
C LYS A 187 -8.04 24.76 -7.61
N PHE A 188 -8.92 23.97 -8.23
CA PHE A 188 -9.43 22.71 -7.71
C PHE A 188 -8.93 21.50 -8.50
N THR A 189 -7.71 21.59 -9.05
CA THR A 189 -7.10 20.45 -9.74
C THR A 189 -6.86 19.32 -8.75
N PRO A 190 -7.40 18.11 -8.98
CA PRO A 190 -7.15 16.98 -8.10
C PRO A 190 -5.67 16.58 -8.15
N SER A 191 -5.13 16.13 -7.02
CA SER A 191 -3.77 15.61 -6.98
C SER A 191 -3.64 14.39 -7.91
N PRO A 192 -2.55 14.27 -8.71
CA PRO A 192 -2.26 13.08 -9.49
C PRO A 192 -2.24 11.79 -8.66
N ALA A 193 -1.72 11.87 -7.43
CA ALA A 193 -1.68 10.72 -6.54
C ALA A 193 -3.10 10.33 -6.10
N ALA A 194 -3.93 11.30 -5.70
CA ALA A 194 -5.33 11.07 -5.36
C ALA A 194 -6.14 10.51 -6.54
N MET A 195 -5.91 11.01 -7.75
CA MET A 195 -6.53 10.45 -8.96
C MET A 195 -6.12 9.00 -9.18
N GLY A 196 -4.82 8.68 -9.10
CA GLY A 196 -4.33 7.31 -9.25
C GLY A 196 -4.93 6.36 -8.20
N MET A 197 -5.01 6.82 -6.95
CA MET A 197 -5.62 6.06 -5.87
C MET A 197 -7.10 5.76 -6.09
N ALA A 198 -7.85 6.67 -6.71
CA ALA A 198 -9.25 6.43 -7.06
C ALA A 198 -9.45 5.29 -8.07
N PHE A 199 -8.45 4.99 -8.91
CA PHE A 199 -8.48 3.82 -9.81
C PHE A 199 -8.04 2.52 -9.14
N ILE A 200 -7.42 2.59 -7.96
CA ILE A 200 -6.91 1.43 -7.21
C ILE A 200 -7.91 1.01 -6.13
N LEU A 201 -8.50 1.98 -5.45
CA LEU A 201 -9.39 1.75 -4.32
C LEU A 201 -10.78 1.32 -4.77
N PRO A 202 -11.44 0.40 -4.04
CA PRO A 202 -12.86 0.15 -4.24
C PRO A 202 -13.69 1.44 -4.10
N PRO A 203 -14.79 1.57 -4.86
CA PRO A 203 -15.61 2.78 -4.83
C PRO A 203 -16.12 3.14 -3.43
N TYR A 204 -16.52 2.15 -2.62
CA TYR A 204 -17.05 2.39 -1.27
C TYR A 204 -16.01 3.06 -0.35
N VAL A 205 -14.73 2.65 -0.41
CA VAL A 205 -13.63 3.28 0.34
C VAL A 205 -13.50 4.74 -0.07
N SER A 206 -13.53 5.00 -1.38
CA SER A 206 -13.45 6.36 -1.92
C SER A 206 -14.63 7.24 -1.47
N PHE A 207 -15.84 6.68 -1.40
CA PHE A 207 -17.02 7.39 -0.88
C PHE A 207 -16.89 7.71 0.61
N THR A 208 -16.46 6.75 1.43
CA THR A 208 -16.25 6.98 2.88
C THR A 208 -15.22 8.08 3.12
N MET A 209 -14.10 8.07 2.37
CA MET A 209 -13.09 9.12 2.42
C MET A 209 -13.66 10.48 1.99
N ALA A 210 -14.47 10.53 0.94
CA ALA A 210 -15.12 11.75 0.47
C ALA A 210 -16.08 12.34 1.52
N ILE A 211 -16.87 11.49 2.19
CA ILE A 211 -17.78 11.91 3.27
C ILE A 211 -16.97 12.45 4.46
N GLY A 212 -15.91 11.76 4.87
CA GLY A 212 -15.02 12.22 5.95
C GLY A 212 -14.38 13.56 5.63
N GLY A 213 -13.86 13.73 4.40
CA GLY A 213 -13.28 14.99 3.93
C GLY A 213 -14.31 16.13 3.83
N PHE A 214 -15.53 15.83 3.39
CA PHE A 214 -16.63 16.80 3.34
C PHE A 214 -17.07 17.24 4.74
N ALA A 215 -17.16 16.31 5.70
CA ALA A 215 -17.46 16.62 7.10
C ALA A 215 -16.38 17.53 7.71
N TYR A 216 -15.09 17.22 7.46
CA TYR A 216 -13.99 18.09 7.85
C TYR A 216 -14.11 19.49 7.26
N TRP A 217 -14.37 19.58 5.94
CA TRP A 217 -14.51 20.86 5.25
C TRP A 217 -15.65 21.71 5.80
N LEU A 218 -16.79 21.10 6.14
CA LEU A 218 -17.92 21.80 6.74
C LEU A 218 -17.55 22.35 8.13
N LEU A 219 -16.80 21.58 8.93
CA LEU A 219 -16.30 22.03 10.24
C LEU A 219 -15.29 23.17 10.10
N ALA A 220 -14.36 23.06 9.14
CA ALA A 220 -13.36 24.08 8.84
C ALA A 220 -13.99 25.41 8.38
N ARG A 221 -15.15 25.36 7.72
CA ARG A 221 -15.93 26.56 7.37
C ARG A 221 -16.54 27.27 8.58
N ARG A 222 -16.83 26.55 9.67
CA ARG A 222 -17.42 27.13 10.88
C ARG A 222 -16.36 27.70 11.81
N SER A 223 -15.30 26.94 12.07
CA SER A 223 -14.22 27.36 12.95
C SER A 223 -12.94 26.60 12.60
N LYS A 224 -11.91 27.36 12.22
CA LYS A 224 -10.59 26.79 11.93
C LYS A 224 -9.98 26.14 13.18
N ALA A 225 -10.16 26.75 14.35
CA ALA A 225 -9.70 26.21 15.62
C ALA A 225 -10.34 24.84 15.94
N THR A 226 -11.65 24.71 15.72
CA THR A 226 -12.36 23.45 15.96
C THR A 226 -11.98 22.36 14.96
N ALA A 227 -11.74 22.73 13.70
CA ALA A 227 -11.26 21.80 12.68
C ALA A 227 -9.84 21.29 12.95
N ASP A 228 -8.95 22.16 13.44
CA ASP A 228 -7.58 21.78 13.82
C ASP A 228 -7.56 20.86 15.05
N GLU A 229 -8.47 21.07 16.00
CA GLU A 229 -8.53 20.29 17.24
C GLU A 229 -9.27 18.94 17.08
N SER A 230 -10.39 18.93 16.37
CA SER A 230 -11.30 17.76 16.32
C SER A 230 -11.66 17.31 14.90
N GLY A 231 -11.37 18.10 13.88
CA GLY A 231 -11.74 17.79 12.50
C GLY A 231 -11.04 16.54 11.97
N ILE A 232 -9.76 16.37 12.28
CA ILE A 232 -9.01 15.17 11.86
C ILE A 232 -9.61 13.92 12.51
N ALA A 233 -9.95 13.98 13.80
CA ALA A 233 -10.57 12.87 14.53
C ALA A 233 -11.98 12.54 14.00
N LEU A 234 -12.76 13.56 13.62
CA LEU A 234 -14.07 13.36 13.00
C LEU A 234 -13.94 12.67 11.63
N ALA A 235 -13.04 13.17 10.77
CA ALA A 235 -12.83 12.60 9.44
C ALA A 235 -12.29 11.17 9.51
N SER A 236 -11.28 10.93 10.34
CA SER A 236 -10.73 9.58 10.54
C SER A 236 -11.74 8.65 11.20
N GLY A 237 -12.61 9.15 12.09
CA GLY A 237 -13.70 8.40 12.69
C GLY A 237 -14.76 7.94 11.68
N VAL A 238 -15.08 8.77 10.68
CA VAL A 238 -15.96 8.37 9.56
C VAL A 238 -15.31 7.27 8.72
N ILE A 239 -14.01 7.39 8.45
CA ILE A 239 -13.25 6.42 7.66
C ILE A 239 -13.10 5.09 8.41
N ALA A 240 -12.60 5.13 9.64
CA ALA A 240 -12.41 3.94 10.47
C ALA A 240 -13.74 3.31 10.93
N GLY A 241 -14.77 4.13 11.13
CA GLY A 241 -16.10 3.68 11.57
C GLY A 241 -16.78 2.74 10.59
N GLU A 242 -16.56 2.93 9.28
CA GLU A 242 -17.05 2.02 8.25
C GLU A 242 -16.43 0.63 8.37
N ALA A 243 -15.11 0.55 8.53
CA ALA A 243 -14.42 -0.73 8.75
C ALA A 243 -14.88 -1.44 10.04
N ILE A 244 -15.06 -0.69 11.13
CA ILE A 244 -15.55 -1.24 12.41
C ILE A 244 -17.01 -1.71 12.28
N ALA A 245 -17.88 -0.93 11.61
CA ALA A 245 -19.26 -1.32 11.37
C ALA A 245 -19.34 -2.61 10.54
N GLY A 246 -18.51 -2.73 9.49
CA GLY A 246 -18.39 -3.96 8.70
C GLY A 246 -18.00 -5.17 9.56
N LEU A 247 -17.06 -5.01 10.50
CA LEU A 247 -16.68 -6.06 11.44
C LEU A 247 -17.84 -6.45 12.38
N ILE A 248 -18.55 -5.46 12.94
CA ILE A 248 -19.71 -5.70 13.82
C ILE A 248 -20.80 -6.45 13.05
N ILE A 249 -21.11 -6.03 11.83
CA ILE A 249 -22.10 -6.70 10.96
C ILE A 249 -21.69 -8.15 10.69
N ALA A 250 -20.41 -8.40 10.39
CA ALA A 250 -19.91 -9.77 10.19
C ALA A 250 -20.10 -10.64 11.44
N ILE A 251 -19.82 -10.10 12.64
CA ILE A 251 -20.06 -10.78 13.92
C ILE A 251 -21.57 -11.07 14.11
N LEU A 252 -22.44 -10.09 13.85
CA LEU A 252 -23.88 -10.26 13.97
C LEU A 252 -24.43 -11.35 13.04
N ILE A 253 -23.93 -11.42 11.80
CA ILE A 253 -24.28 -12.48 10.84
C ILE A 253 -23.85 -13.86 11.36
N ILE A 254 -22.63 -13.99 11.91
CA ILE A 254 -22.14 -15.25 12.51
C ILE A 254 -23.00 -15.67 13.71
N LEU A 255 -23.51 -14.70 14.47
CA LEU A 255 -24.42 -14.93 15.60
C LEU A 255 -25.88 -15.17 15.17
N GLY A 256 -26.17 -15.25 13.87
CA GLY A 256 -27.50 -15.57 13.34
C GLY A 256 -28.46 -14.38 13.26
N VAL A 257 -27.97 -13.15 13.43
CA VAL A 257 -28.75 -11.94 13.17
C VAL A 257 -28.61 -11.62 11.69
N HIS A 258 -29.56 -12.12 10.90
CA HIS A 258 -29.68 -11.77 9.48
C HIS A 258 -30.58 -10.54 9.35
N ALA A 259 -30.16 -9.59 8.51
CA ALA A 259 -30.95 -8.41 8.13
C ALA A 259 -32.10 -8.80 7.18
#